data_AF-A0A4Q3CQ09-F1
#
_entry.id   AF-A0A4Q3CQ09-F1
#
_cell.length_a   1.000
_cell.length_b   1.000
_cell.length_c   1.000
_cell.angle_alpha   90.00
_cell.angle_beta   90.00
_cell.angle_gamma   90.00
#
_symmetry.space_group_name_H-M   'P 1'
#
loop_
_entity.id
_entity.type
_entity.pdbx_description
1 polymer ?
#
loop_
_entity_poly.entity_id
_entity_poly.type
_entity_poly.pdbx_seq_one_letter_code
_entity_poly.pdbx_strand_id
1 'polypeptide(L)'
;MVAFVISVFYTEVKAQQIDPAILKSQWKASWITVPGINDKGYGVYYFRKQVELASKPGKFVIHVSADNRYKLYVNEKLVSLGPASGDIAHWNFEMVDIAPYLISGKNIIAAQVWNEGDWRPEAQISLRTGFILQGSAEAAILNTDTTWKCIADNSYSPLAVKTQAYHVAGPGIMIDMHTVSKNWQNTYMDDTKWNSAKLISPGVPKNMNGEDVSTNAWLLQPSVLPQMELTYQRLAALRRATGAKVTAGFPAQKKQVIIPANTTATILLDQGFLTNAYPTIAFGGGKGGAVSLTYAEALYTKFPMKGNRNEVDGKIIIGRMDSVISDGTVGQQFTPFSWRTYRYLQLRITTKSEALTIDDVYGTFIGYPFKLNASIKADNPDITKIMEIGWRTARLNAVETYMDCPYYEQLQYIGDTRIQAMVSLYNSGDDKLIRNALNNMDNSRQPEGVTLSRHPSKTPQYIPTFSLWYLGMLHDYWMYGKDEAFVKDKLPGERQVLSFFKKYQQLPGRPTAIASR
;
A
#
# COMPACT_ATOMS: atom_id res chain seq x y z
N MET A 1 -2.65 16.69 33.29
CA MET A 1 -2.82 15.26 32.93
C MET A 1 -4.08 15.18 32.08
N VAL A 2 -3.94 15.28 30.75
CA VAL A 2 -5.08 15.28 29.82
C VAL A 2 -5.31 13.83 29.40
N ALA A 3 -6.41 13.25 29.85
CA ALA A 3 -6.80 11.88 29.52
C ALA A 3 -7.20 11.80 28.04
N PHE A 4 -6.45 11.05 27.25
CA PHE A 4 -6.88 10.61 25.94
C PHE A 4 -7.94 9.52 26.12
N VAL A 5 -9.21 9.88 25.95
CA VAL A 5 -10.30 8.91 25.87
C VAL A 5 -10.22 8.25 24.49
N ILE A 6 -9.74 7.01 24.46
CA ILE A 6 -9.83 6.15 23.28
C ILE A 6 -11.24 5.57 23.26
N SER A 7 -12.15 6.21 22.53
CA SER A 7 -13.48 5.65 22.26
C SER A 7 -13.35 4.53 21.23
N VAL A 8 -13.43 3.28 21.68
CA VAL A 8 -13.59 2.11 20.81
C VAL A 8 -15.08 1.95 20.55
N PHE A 9 -15.55 2.37 19.36
CA PHE A 9 -16.90 2.06 18.91
C PHE A 9 -16.94 0.63 18.38
N TYR A 10 -17.67 -0.25 19.06
CA TYR A 10 -18.11 -1.53 18.50
C TYR A 10 -19.37 -1.27 17.67
N THR A 11 -19.24 -1.29 16.34
CA THR A 11 -20.39 -1.43 15.45
C THR A 11 -20.55 -2.91 15.12
N GLU A 12 -21.73 -3.47 15.39
CA GLU A 12 -22.13 -4.74 14.80
C GLU A 12 -22.13 -4.58 13.27
N VAL A 13 -21.19 -5.23 12.60
CA VAL A 13 -21.07 -5.19 11.13
C VAL A 13 -22.17 -6.08 10.55
N LYS A 14 -23.37 -5.54 10.33
CA LYS A 14 -24.22 -6.07 9.26
C LYS A 14 -23.44 -5.86 7.96
N ALA A 15 -23.14 -6.94 7.23
CA ALA A 15 -22.48 -6.86 5.94
C ALA A 15 -23.18 -5.80 5.09
N GLN A 16 -22.46 -4.73 4.76
CA GLN A 16 -23.03 -3.60 4.05
C GLN A 16 -23.41 -4.10 2.66
N GLN A 17 -24.70 -4.27 2.41
CA GLN A 17 -25.18 -4.79 1.13
C GLN A 17 -24.88 -3.75 0.05
N ILE A 18 -24.03 -4.13 -0.91
CA ILE A 18 -23.71 -3.28 -2.07
C ILE A 18 -24.95 -3.24 -2.96
N ASP A 19 -25.37 -2.04 -3.34
CA ASP A 19 -26.48 -1.84 -4.27
C ASP A 19 -26.20 -2.62 -5.57
N PRO A 20 -27.10 -3.52 -6.02
CA PRO A 20 -26.93 -4.28 -7.25
C PRO A 20 -26.56 -3.42 -8.46
N ALA A 21 -27.03 -2.17 -8.55
CA ALA A 21 -26.68 -1.26 -9.64
C ALA A 21 -25.17 -0.97 -9.72
N ILE A 22 -24.47 -0.95 -8.58
CA ILE A 22 -23.00 -0.78 -8.53
C ILE A 22 -22.28 -2.00 -9.14
N LEU A 23 -22.87 -3.19 -9.05
CA LEU A 23 -22.25 -4.44 -9.49
C LEU A 23 -22.72 -4.91 -10.88
N LYS A 24 -23.89 -4.45 -11.32
CA LYS A 24 -24.61 -5.00 -12.49
C LYS A 24 -24.91 -3.97 -13.57
N SER A 25 -24.64 -2.69 -13.34
CA SER A 25 -24.91 -1.63 -14.30
C SER A 25 -23.69 -0.75 -14.50
N GLN A 26 -23.56 -0.18 -15.70
CA GLN A 26 -22.55 0.84 -15.96
C GLN A 26 -22.68 1.99 -14.95
N TRP A 27 -21.55 2.42 -14.39
CA TRP A 27 -21.52 3.49 -13.42
C TRP A 27 -21.90 4.82 -14.07
N LYS A 28 -22.60 5.67 -13.30
CA LYS A 28 -22.88 7.06 -13.67
C LYS A 28 -21.63 7.94 -13.53
N ALA A 29 -20.71 7.55 -12.65
CA ALA A 29 -19.39 8.15 -12.57
C ALA A 29 -18.49 7.71 -13.74
N SER A 30 -17.59 8.59 -14.15
CA SER A 30 -16.56 8.30 -15.14
C SER A 30 -15.18 8.26 -14.51
N TRP A 31 -14.31 7.39 -15.03
CA TRP A 31 -12.87 7.55 -14.87
C TRP A 31 -12.44 8.92 -15.38
N ILE A 32 -11.72 9.66 -14.56
CA ILE A 32 -11.19 10.99 -14.87
C ILE A 32 -9.67 11.04 -14.74
N THR A 33 -9.05 11.99 -15.44
CA THR A 33 -7.59 12.22 -15.40
C THR A 33 -7.24 13.70 -15.57
N VAL A 34 -5.98 14.05 -15.34
CA VAL A 34 -5.47 15.40 -15.59
C VAL A 34 -5.26 15.60 -17.10
N PRO A 35 -5.73 16.70 -17.71
CA PRO A 35 -5.50 16.96 -19.14
C PRO A 35 -4.01 17.07 -19.49
N GLY A 36 -3.62 16.54 -20.65
CA GLY A 36 -2.28 16.74 -21.23
C GLY A 36 -1.14 15.90 -20.63
N ILE A 37 -1.43 14.97 -19.73
CA ILE A 37 -0.41 14.11 -19.11
C ILE A 37 -0.02 12.92 -20.00
N ASN A 38 1.15 12.33 -19.75
CA ASN A 38 1.44 10.96 -20.15
C ASN A 38 0.73 10.00 -19.18
N ASP A 39 -0.36 9.39 -19.61
CA ASP A 39 -1.19 8.52 -18.77
C ASP A 39 -0.55 7.15 -18.49
N LYS A 40 0.61 6.82 -19.05
CA LYS A 40 1.39 5.62 -18.70
C LYS A 40 2.72 5.95 -18.02
N GLY A 41 3.00 7.24 -17.84
CA GLY A 41 4.23 7.72 -17.25
C GLY A 41 4.20 7.74 -15.72
N TYR A 42 5.35 8.09 -15.14
CA TYR A 42 5.42 8.43 -13.73
C TYR A 42 4.71 9.78 -13.49
N GLY A 43 3.82 9.85 -12.51
CA GLY A 43 3.21 11.10 -12.10
C GLY A 43 2.39 11.01 -10.83
N VAL A 44 2.26 12.16 -10.17
CA VAL A 44 1.43 12.38 -8.99
C VAL A 44 0.40 13.46 -9.33
N TYR A 45 -0.85 13.19 -9.01
CA TYR A 45 -1.99 13.99 -9.43
C TYR A 45 -2.92 14.23 -8.26
N TYR A 46 -3.45 15.44 -8.16
CA TYR A 46 -4.49 15.75 -7.19
C TYR A 46 -5.80 15.98 -7.90
N PHE A 47 -6.87 15.42 -7.33
CA PHE A 47 -8.26 15.64 -7.73
C PHE A 47 -9.01 16.19 -6.53
N ARG A 48 -9.89 17.17 -6.74
CA ARG A 48 -10.70 17.71 -5.65
C ARG A 48 -12.08 18.14 -6.12
N LYS A 49 -13.08 17.96 -5.25
CA LYS A 49 -14.45 18.43 -5.43
C LYS A 49 -14.98 18.97 -4.12
N GLN A 50 -15.50 20.18 -4.20
CA GLN A 50 -16.20 20.82 -3.10
C GLN A 50 -17.69 20.55 -3.22
N VAL A 51 -18.33 20.24 -2.10
CA VAL A 51 -19.79 20.11 -2.01
C VAL A 51 -20.30 20.85 -0.79
N GLU A 52 -21.55 21.27 -0.85
CA GLU A 52 -22.24 21.89 0.27
C GLU A 52 -23.41 21.00 0.69
N LEU A 53 -23.47 20.67 1.98
CA LEU A 53 -24.47 19.81 2.56
C LEU A 53 -25.34 20.60 3.52
N ALA A 54 -26.66 20.54 3.35
CA ALA A 54 -27.60 21.26 4.21
C ALA A 54 -27.53 20.80 5.69
N SER A 55 -27.17 19.53 5.92
CA SER A 55 -26.92 18.95 7.24
C SER A 55 -25.90 17.81 7.14
N LYS A 56 -25.32 17.40 8.27
CA LYS A 56 -24.42 16.24 8.31
C LYS A 56 -25.24 14.95 8.08
N PRO A 57 -24.94 14.16 7.04
CA PRO A 57 -25.68 12.92 6.78
C PRO A 57 -25.35 11.85 7.82
N GLY A 58 -26.32 10.97 8.11
CA GLY A 58 -26.09 9.79 8.96
C GLY A 58 -25.31 8.68 8.26
N LYS A 59 -25.35 8.63 6.92
CA LYS A 59 -24.66 7.66 6.07
C LYS A 59 -24.37 8.31 4.71
N PHE A 60 -23.15 8.15 4.20
CA PHE A 60 -22.74 8.76 2.93
C PHE A 60 -21.71 7.86 2.25
N VAL A 61 -22.20 6.84 1.53
CA VAL A 61 -21.36 5.77 0.99
C VAL A 61 -20.85 6.10 -0.40
N ILE A 62 -19.56 5.90 -0.59
CA ILE A 62 -18.85 6.06 -1.86
C ILE A 62 -18.15 4.76 -2.24
N HIS A 63 -17.92 4.59 -3.53
CA HIS A 63 -17.14 3.54 -4.14
C HIS A 63 -15.98 4.18 -4.89
N VAL A 64 -14.75 3.87 -4.52
CA VAL A 64 -13.58 4.60 -5.01
C VAL A 64 -12.50 3.65 -5.50
N SER A 65 -11.89 3.99 -6.63
CA SER A 65 -10.74 3.31 -7.21
C SER A 65 -9.86 4.30 -7.95
N ALA A 66 -8.65 3.88 -8.27
CA ALA A 66 -7.70 4.64 -9.08
C ALA A 66 -6.74 3.69 -9.79
N ASP A 67 -6.00 4.20 -10.77
CA ASP A 67 -4.89 3.53 -11.43
C ASP A 67 -3.66 4.47 -11.39
N ASN A 68 -2.55 4.12 -10.72
CA ASN A 68 -2.31 2.85 -10.02
C ASN A 68 -2.91 2.79 -8.62
N ARG A 69 -2.82 3.91 -7.88
CA ARG A 69 -3.11 3.96 -6.44
C ARG A 69 -3.64 5.33 -6.04
N TYR A 70 -4.34 5.40 -4.91
CA TYR A 70 -4.85 6.63 -4.33
C TYR A 70 -4.76 6.70 -2.80
N LYS A 71 -4.75 7.94 -2.31
CA LYS A 71 -5.11 8.33 -0.94
C LYS A 71 -6.28 9.29 -1.01
N LEU A 72 -7.40 8.95 -0.37
CA LEU A 72 -8.62 9.78 -0.36
C LEU A 72 -8.76 10.52 0.97
N TYR A 73 -9.03 11.81 0.88
CA TYR A 73 -9.20 12.71 2.01
C TYR A 73 -10.58 13.35 1.98
N VAL A 74 -11.19 13.49 3.17
CA VAL A 74 -12.42 14.26 3.39
C VAL A 74 -12.14 15.25 4.49
N ASN A 75 -12.24 16.54 4.19
CA ASN A 75 -11.89 17.61 5.13
C ASN A 75 -10.51 17.38 5.79
N GLU A 76 -9.49 17.17 4.95
CA GLU A 76 -8.07 16.95 5.33
C GLU A 76 -7.77 15.64 6.08
N LYS A 77 -8.79 14.83 6.38
CA LYS A 77 -8.63 13.52 7.05
C LYS A 77 -8.53 12.42 6.00
N LEU A 78 -7.51 11.57 6.09
CA LEU A 78 -7.40 10.35 5.28
C LEU A 78 -8.53 9.39 5.65
N VAL A 79 -9.34 8.98 4.67
CA VAL A 79 -10.50 8.09 4.87
C VAL A 79 -10.39 6.76 4.13
N SER A 80 -9.58 6.69 3.07
CA SER A 80 -9.42 5.47 2.28
C SER A 80 -8.07 5.43 1.57
N LEU A 81 -7.51 4.23 1.46
CA LEU A 81 -6.33 3.89 0.67
C LEU A 81 -6.69 2.76 -0.30
N GLY A 82 -6.15 2.80 -1.51
CA GLY A 82 -6.34 1.69 -2.44
C GLY A 82 -5.95 1.99 -3.88
N PRO A 83 -6.56 1.31 -4.85
CA PRO A 83 -7.37 0.10 -4.64
C PRO A 83 -6.49 -1.05 -4.15
N ALA A 84 -7.08 -2.05 -3.50
CA ALA A 84 -6.38 -3.31 -3.23
C ALA A 84 -5.80 -3.92 -4.52
N SER A 85 -4.59 -4.48 -4.45
CA SER A 85 -3.89 -5.06 -5.60
C SER A 85 -4.71 -6.15 -6.30
N GLY A 86 -4.67 -6.14 -7.64
CA GLY A 86 -5.38 -7.06 -8.52
C GLY A 86 -4.87 -6.95 -9.96
N ASP A 87 -5.67 -7.39 -10.92
CA ASP A 87 -5.38 -7.27 -12.35
C ASP A 87 -6.48 -6.51 -13.10
N ILE A 88 -6.29 -6.23 -14.39
CA ILE A 88 -7.21 -5.41 -15.20
C ILE A 88 -8.62 -6.01 -15.28
N ALA A 89 -8.73 -7.34 -15.30
CA ALA A 89 -10.00 -8.05 -15.37
C ALA A 89 -10.68 -8.21 -13.99
N HIS A 90 -9.99 -7.83 -12.91
CA HIS A 90 -10.38 -7.97 -11.52
C HIS A 90 -10.03 -6.70 -10.74
N TRP A 91 -10.44 -5.54 -11.25
CA TRP A 91 -10.01 -4.26 -10.73
C TRP A 91 -10.81 -3.86 -9.49
N ASN A 92 -10.14 -3.78 -8.34
CA ASN A 92 -10.83 -3.56 -7.08
C ASN A 92 -11.30 -2.10 -6.93
N PHE A 93 -12.43 -1.91 -6.26
CA PHE A 93 -12.85 -0.65 -5.66
C PHE A 93 -13.16 -0.84 -4.17
N GLU A 94 -12.93 0.21 -3.39
CA GLU A 94 -13.26 0.24 -1.97
C GLU A 94 -14.65 0.83 -1.77
N MET A 95 -15.45 0.24 -0.87
CA MET A 95 -16.71 0.82 -0.39
C MET A 95 -16.47 1.47 0.97
N VAL A 96 -16.73 2.77 1.10
CA VAL A 96 -16.43 3.53 2.33
C VAL A 96 -17.60 4.44 2.68
N ASP A 97 -18.03 4.41 3.94
CA ASP A 97 -18.95 5.41 4.49
C ASP A 97 -18.15 6.62 5.01
N ILE A 98 -18.28 7.76 4.32
CA ILE A 98 -17.55 8.98 4.67
C ILE A 98 -18.37 9.94 5.55
N ALA A 99 -19.61 9.60 5.91
CA ALA A 99 -20.45 10.41 6.81
C ALA A 99 -19.74 10.88 8.10
N PRO A 100 -18.92 10.05 8.78
CA PRO A 100 -18.23 10.47 10.00
C PRO A 100 -17.32 11.70 9.80
N TYR A 101 -16.79 11.89 8.59
CA TYR A 101 -15.82 12.93 8.25
C TYR A 101 -16.46 14.20 7.66
N LEU A 102 -17.75 14.15 7.33
CA LEU A 102 -18.51 15.27 6.79
C LEU A 102 -19.02 16.20 7.91
N ILE A 103 -19.25 17.46 7.53
CA ILE A 103 -19.85 18.51 8.35
C ILE A 103 -21.05 19.13 7.62
N SER A 104 -21.89 19.87 8.35
CA SER A 104 -22.87 20.75 7.73
C SER A 104 -22.16 21.90 6.99
N GLY A 105 -22.67 22.30 5.84
CA GLY A 105 -22.09 23.33 4.99
C GLY A 105 -20.99 22.78 4.07
N LYS A 106 -19.91 23.55 3.92
CA LYS A 106 -18.86 23.32 2.92
C LYS A 106 -17.96 22.13 3.31
N ASN A 107 -17.86 21.16 2.42
CA ASN A 107 -16.97 20.00 2.54
C ASN A 107 -16.05 19.91 1.32
N ILE A 108 -14.85 19.39 1.52
CA ILE A 108 -13.91 19.05 0.45
C ILE A 108 -13.63 17.56 0.43
N ILE A 109 -13.69 16.98 -0.76
CA ILE A 109 -13.22 15.63 -1.05
C ILE A 109 -12.00 15.80 -1.96
N ALA A 110 -10.88 15.24 -1.56
CA ALA A 110 -9.62 15.37 -2.30
C ALA A 110 -8.93 14.00 -2.41
N ALA A 111 -8.37 13.69 -3.57
CA ALA A 111 -7.63 12.45 -3.82
C ALA A 111 -6.23 12.77 -4.33
N GLN A 112 -5.21 12.16 -3.71
CA GLN A 112 -3.89 12.03 -4.31
C GLN A 112 -3.84 10.71 -5.06
N VAL A 113 -3.58 10.76 -6.36
CA VAL A 113 -3.46 9.60 -7.24
C VAL A 113 -2.06 9.57 -7.82
N TRP A 114 -1.45 8.41 -7.90
CA TRP A 114 -0.14 8.27 -8.53
C TRP A 114 -0.07 7.04 -9.42
N ASN A 115 0.75 7.17 -10.46
CA ASN A 115 1.15 6.08 -11.33
C ASN A 115 2.68 6.13 -11.39
N GLU A 116 3.34 5.01 -11.11
CA GLU A 116 4.81 4.96 -11.14
C GLU A 116 5.33 4.60 -12.55
N GLY A 117 4.43 4.39 -13.52
CA GLY A 117 4.77 4.08 -14.91
C GLY A 117 5.70 2.88 -14.99
N ASP A 118 6.81 3.00 -15.71
CA ASP A 118 7.82 1.93 -15.80
C ASP A 118 8.58 1.65 -14.50
N TRP A 119 8.46 2.53 -13.50
CA TRP A 119 9.06 2.34 -12.18
C TRP A 119 8.17 1.57 -11.21
N ARG A 120 6.90 1.32 -11.56
CA ARG A 120 5.95 0.66 -10.66
C ARG A 120 6.49 -0.68 -10.12
N PRO A 121 6.16 -1.04 -8.86
CA PRO A 121 6.49 -2.35 -8.33
C PRO A 121 6.03 -3.49 -9.24
N GLU A 122 6.71 -4.63 -9.20
CA GLU A 122 6.34 -5.81 -10.00
C GLU A 122 4.92 -6.31 -9.66
N ALA A 123 4.51 -6.20 -8.40
CA ALA A 123 3.17 -6.52 -7.93
C ALA A 123 2.07 -5.56 -8.45
N GLN A 124 2.44 -4.41 -9.03
CA GLN A 124 1.50 -3.37 -9.43
C GLN A 124 1.14 -3.47 -10.92
N ILE A 125 -0.10 -3.86 -11.18
CA ILE A 125 -0.70 -3.83 -12.52
C ILE A 125 -1.27 -2.43 -12.80
N SER A 126 -1.20 -2.02 -14.07
CA SER A 126 -1.54 -0.68 -14.55
C SER A 126 -2.08 -0.77 -15.98
N LEU A 127 -3.17 -0.09 -16.28
CA LEU A 127 -3.62 0.18 -17.65
C LEU A 127 -3.18 1.59 -18.08
N ARG A 128 -3.54 2.60 -17.28
CA ARG A 128 -3.20 4.03 -17.44
C ARG A 128 -3.67 4.86 -16.24
N THR A 129 -3.15 6.05 -16.00
CA THR A 129 -3.58 6.93 -14.90
C THR A 129 -5.06 7.28 -14.99
N GLY A 130 -5.81 6.97 -13.92
CA GLY A 130 -7.22 7.34 -13.79
C GLY A 130 -7.69 7.37 -12.33
N PHE A 131 -8.74 8.14 -12.07
CA PHE A 131 -9.45 8.18 -10.79
C PHE A 131 -10.94 8.00 -11.02
N ILE A 132 -11.62 7.23 -10.18
CA ILE A 132 -13.08 7.10 -10.22
C ILE A 132 -13.66 7.08 -8.80
N LEU A 133 -14.75 7.81 -8.62
CA LEU A 133 -15.54 7.78 -7.40
C LEU A 133 -17.03 7.81 -7.77
N GLN A 134 -17.79 6.82 -7.29
CA GLN A 134 -19.24 6.77 -7.42
C GLN A 134 -19.92 6.76 -6.05
N GLY A 135 -20.79 7.74 -5.81
CA GLY A 135 -21.61 7.77 -4.61
C GLY A 135 -22.92 7.01 -4.76
N SER A 136 -23.40 6.43 -3.66
CA SER A 136 -24.76 5.89 -3.53
C SER A 136 -25.76 6.98 -3.14
N ALA A 137 -26.94 6.99 -3.77
CA ALA A 137 -28.04 7.91 -3.45
C ALA A 137 -27.57 9.38 -3.37
N GLU A 138 -27.68 10.02 -2.20
CA GLU A 138 -27.26 11.41 -1.97
C GLU A 138 -25.76 11.65 -2.27
N ALA A 139 -24.92 10.64 -2.12
CA ALA A 139 -23.50 10.75 -2.41
C ALA A 139 -23.20 10.86 -3.92
N ALA A 140 -24.17 10.65 -4.80
CA ALA A 140 -24.01 10.79 -6.25
C ALA A 140 -23.55 12.20 -6.68
N ILE A 141 -23.74 13.21 -5.85
CA ILE A 141 -23.17 14.56 -6.06
C ILE A 141 -21.63 14.53 -6.17
N LEU A 142 -20.97 13.50 -5.63
CA LEU A 142 -19.52 13.31 -5.70
C LEU A 142 -19.05 12.52 -6.91
N ASN A 143 -19.95 12.02 -7.76
CA ASN A 143 -19.55 11.24 -8.93
C ASN A 143 -18.45 11.94 -9.72
N THR A 144 -17.43 11.19 -10.11
CA THR A 144 -16.33 11.72 -10.92
C THR A 144 -16.82 12.07 -12.32
N ASP A 145 -16.59 13.33 -12.68
CA ASP A 145 -17.05 14.00 -13.89
C ASP A 145 -16.14 15.23 -14.16
N THR A 146 -16.50 16.09 -15.11
CA THR A 146 -15.73 17.29 -15.46
C THR A 146 -15.82 18.43 -14.43
N THR A 147 -16.66 18.31 -13.40
CA THR A 147 -16.78 19.32 -12.33
C THR A 147 -15.66 19.17 -11.29
N TRP A 148 -15.00 18.01 -11.24
CA TRP A 148 -13.80 17.82 -10.44
C TRP A 148 -12.66 18.70 -10.96
N LYS A 149 -11.96 19.35 -10.02
CA LYS A 149 -10.72 20.09 -10.30
C LYS A 149 -9.53 19.17 -10.16
N CYS A 150 -8.51 19.38 -10.98
CA CYS A 150 -7.31 18.56 -10.96
C CYS A 150 -6.03 19.30 -11.37
N ILE A 151 -4.89 18.80 -10.89
CA ILE A 151 -3.56 19.27 -11.23
C ILE A 151 -2.54 18.13 -11.15
N ALA A 152 -1.47 18.21 -11.94
CA ALA A 152 -0.29 17.35 -11.79
C ALA A 152 0.73 18.01 -10.86
N ASP A 153 1.23 17.28 -9.87
CA ASP A 153 2.29 17.73 -8.98
C ASP A 153 3.65 17.28 -9.52
N ASN A 154 4.33 18.20 -10.21
CA ASN A 154 5.63 17.95 -10.84
C ASN A 154 6.80 18.05 -9.85
N SER A 155 6.54 18.22 -8.54
CA SER A 155 7.60 18.20 -7.53
C SER A 155 8.19 16.81 -7.32
N TYR A 156 7.48 15.75 -7.71
CA TYR A 156 7.88 14.36 -7.50
C TYR A 156 8.63 13.78 -8.70
N SER A 157 9.67 13.02 -8.42
CA SER A 157 10.37 12.18 -9.41
C SER A 157 10.81 10.85 -8.80
N PRO A 158 10.92 9.78 -9.59
CA PRO A 158 11.37 8.48 -9.10
C PRO A 158 12.86 8.53 -8.75
N LEU A 159 13.23 7.91 -7.64
CA LEU A 159 14.62 7.75 -7.21
C LEU A 159 15.03 6.28 -7.28
N ALA A 160 15.90 5.95 -8.22
CA ALA A 160 16.33 4.57 -8.45
C ALA A 160 16.96 3.94 -7.20
N VAL A 161 16.58 2.68 -6.91
CA VAL A 161 17.18 1.91 -5.82
C VAL A 161 18.55 1.40 -6.27
N LYS A 162 19.60 1.79 -5.53
CA LYS A 162 20.99 1.41 -5.81
C LYS A 162 21.41 0.27 -4.89
N THR A 163 21.13 -0.97 -5.29
CA THR A 163 21.53 -2.19 -4.58
C THR A 163 21.93 -3.27 -5.58
N GLN A 164 22.80 -4.19 -5.16
CA GLN A 164 23.18 -5.37 -5.94
C GLN A 164 22.20 -6.55 -5.74
N ALA A 165 21.25 -6.42 -4.80
CA ALA A 165 20.18 -7.41 -4.61
C ALA A 165 19.06 -7.23 -5.64
N TYR A 166 18.33 -8.30 -5.94
CA TYR A 166 17.08 -8.19 -6.68
C TYR A 166 16.07 -7.38 -5.87
N HIS A 167 15.55 -6.29 -6.44
CA HIS A 167 14.60 -5.40 -5.79
C HIS A 167 13.56 -4.92 -6.79
N VAL A 168 12.30 -5.28 -6.56
CA VAL A 168 11.17 -4.98 -7.44
C VAL A 168 9.97 -4.38 -6.71
N ALA A 169 10.17 -3.89 -5.48
CA ALA A 169 9.18 -3.17 -4.67
C ALA A 169 9.00 -1.67 -5.05
N GLY A 170 9.47 -1.26 -6.24
CA GLY A 170 9.38 0.13 -6.75
C GLY A 170 10.49 1.09 -6.26
N PRO A 171 10.50 2.34 -6.76
CA PRO A 171 11.57 3.31 -6.55
C PRO A 171 11.46 4.04 -5.20
N GLY A 172 12.54 4.69 -4.78
CA GLY A 172 12.42 5.81 -3.87
C GLY A 172 11.68 7.00 -4.47
N ILE A 173 11.44 8.02 -3.66
CA ILE A 173 10.83 9.29 -4.08
C ILE A 173 11.85 10.41 -3.91
N MET A 174 12.04 11.20 -4.95
CA MET A 174 12.66 12.53 -4.86
C MET A 174 11.57 13.59 -4.94
N ILE A 175 11.59 14.56 -4.03
CA ILE A 175 10.65 15.68 -4.00
C ILE A 175 11.37 17.01 -3.85
N ASP A 176 10.93 18.01 -4.61
CA ASP A 176 11.35 19.41 -4.47
C ASP A 176 10.24 20.24 -3.81
N MET A 177 10.47 20.68 -2.57
CA MET A 177 9.46 21.43 -1.82
C MET A 177 9.19 22.83 -2.39
N HIS A 178 10.05 23.36 -3.27
CA HIS A 178 9.82 24.67 -3.91
C HIS A 178 8.62 24.65 -4.86
N THR A 179 8.27 23.49 -5.42
CA THR A 179 7.26 23.34 -6.47
C THR A 179 6.05 22.51 -6.04
N VAL A 180 6.07 21.97 -4.82
CA VAL A 180 4.98 21.14 -4.30
C VAL A 180 3.69 21.95 -4.19
N SER A 181 2.55 21.33 -4.55
CA SER A 181 1.25 21.98 -4.34
C SER A 181 0.84 21.86 -2.88
N LYS A 182 1.11 22.89 -2.07
CA LYS A 182 0.80 22.90 -0.63
C LYS A 182 -0.71 23.00 -0.37
N ASN A 183 -1.16 22.42 0.73
CA ASN A 183 -2.54 22.52 1.26
C ASN A 183 -3.64 22.12 0.25
N TRP A 184 -3.33 21.27 -0.72
CA TRP A 184 -4.24 20.83 -1.79
C TRP A 184 -5.48 20.09 -1.28
N GLN A 185 -5.46 19.59 -0.04
CA GLN A 185 -6.59 18.94 0.63
C GLN A 185 -7.46 19.90 1.46
N ASN A 186 -7.04 21.17 1.64
CA ASN A 186 -7.72 22.14 2.50
C ASN A 186 -8.95 22.74 1.83
N THR A 187 -10.05 22.83 2.58
CA THR A 187 -11.37 23.30 2.10
C THR A 187 -11.37 24.73 1.54
N TYR A 188 -10.45 25.58 1.99
CA TYR A 188 -10.40 27.01 1.64
C TYR A 188 -9.23 27.34 0.70
N MET A 189 -8.52 26.33 0.20
CA MET A 189 -7.48 26.52 -0.80
C MET A 189 -8.07 26.94 -2.14
N ASP A 190 -7.49 27.98 -2.75
CA ASP A 190 -7.88 28.52 -4.06
C ASP A 190 -7.41 27.59 -5.19
N ASP A 191 -8.39 26.95 -5.85
CA ASP A 191 -8.18 26.07 -7.00
C ASP A 191 -8.64 26.68 -8.33
N THR A 192 -8.79 28.01 -8.41
CA THR A 192 -9.19 28.71 -9.66
C THR A 192 -8.24 28.44 -10.82
N LYS A 193 -6.95 28.19 -10.54
CA LYS A 193 -5.93 27.83 -11.53
C LYS A 193 -5.89 26.34 -11.88
N TRP A 194 -6.69 25.50 -11.23
CA TRP A 194 -6.73 24.07 -11.50
C TRP A 194 -7.60 23.77 -12.72
N ASN A 195 -7.17 22.77 -13.48
CA ASN A 195 -7.91 22.32 -14.65
C ASN A 195 -9.17 21.60 -14.22
N SER A 196 -10.23 21.68 -15.03
CA SER A 196 -11.30 20.70 -14.96
C SER A 196 -10.78 19.33 -15.40
N ALA A 197 -11.24 18.26 -14.74
CA ALA A 197 -10.79 16.91 -15.05
C ALA A 197 -11.28 16.45 -16.43
N LYS A 198 -10.44 15.67 -17.12
CA LYS A 198 -10.75 15.07 -18.42
C LYS A 198 -11.42 13.71 -18.21
N LEU A 199 -12.55 13.46 -18.87
CA LEU A 199 -13.21 12.15 -18.88
C LEU A 199 -12.40 11.12 -19.69
N ILE A 200 -12.35 9.88 -19.20
CA ILE A 200 -11.80 8.72 -19.90
C ILE A 200 -12.94 7.83 -20.40
N SER A 201 -13.68 7.23 -19.48
CA SER A 201 -14.80 6.32 -19.76
C SER A 201 -15.66 6.13 -18.51
N PRO A 202 -16.94 5.73 -18.64
CA PRO A 202 -17.72 5.26 -17.50
C PRO A 202 -17.05 4.09 -16.75
N GLY A 203 -17.39 3.91 -15.48
CA GLY A 203 -17.00 2.71 -14.73
C GLY A 203 -17.78 1.48 -15.22
N VAL A 204 -17.09 0.36 -15.45
CA VAL A 204 -17.69 -0.88 -15.95
C VAL A 204 -17.50 -1.99 -14.93
N PRO A 205 -18.56 -2.51 -14.30
CA PRO A 205 -18.46 -3.67 -13.42
C PRO A 205 -18.10 -4.94 -14.19
N LYS A 206 -17.28 -5.80 -13.57
CA LYS A 206 -16.86 -7.09 -14.16
C LYS A 206 -18.05 -7.96 -14.60
N ASN A 207 -19.12 -7.98 -13.80
CA ASN A 207 -20.29 -8.85 -14.01
C ASN A 207 -21.53 -8.04 -14.43
N MET A 208 -21.34 -6.97 -15.21
CA MET A 208 -22.40 -6.09 -15.72
C MET A 208 -23.43 -6.88 -16.56
N ASN A 209 -24.70 -6.47 -16.49
CA ASN A 209 -25.75 -7.01 -17.35
C ASN A 209 -25.60 -6.43 -18.77
N GLY A 210 -25.47 -7.31 -19.77
CA GLY A 210 -25.35 -6.94 -21.19
C GLY A 210 -24.82 -8.11 -22.01
N GLU A 211 -25.06 -8.09 -23.33
CA GLU A 211 -24.62 -9.15 -24.25
C GLU A 211 -23.15 -8.99 -24.69
N ASP A 212 -22.59 -7.76 -24.61
CA ASP A 212 -21.22 -7.44 -24.98
C ASP A 212 -20.54 -6.64 -23.86
N VAL A 213 -19.45 -7.19 -23.31
CA VAL A 213 -18.52 -6.51 -22.39
C VAL A 213 -17.15 -6.49 -23.06
N SER A 214 -17.05 -5.80 -24.20
CA SER A 214 -15.80 -5.44 -24.85
C SER A 214 -15.06 -4.39 -24.02
N THR A 215 -13.94 -4.73 -23.39
CA THR A 215 -13.19 -3.72 -22.62
C THR A 215 -11.67 -3.86 -22.64
N ASN A 216 -11.02 -2.92 -23.31
CA ASN A 216 -9.73 -2.38 -22.86
C ASN A 216 -9.98 -1.40 -21.69
N ALA A 217 -10.55 -1.88 -20.57
CA ALA A 217 -10.90 -1.06 -19.41
C ALA A 217 -10.72 -1.83 -18.09
N TRP A 218 -10.78 -1.11 -16.97
CA TRP A 218 -10.79 -1.67 -15.63
C TRP A 218 -12.13 -2.34 -15.33
N LEU A 219 -12.14 -3.67 -15.21
CA LEU A 219 -13.34 -4.41 -14.84
C LEU A 219 -13.53 -4.36 -13.32
N LEU A 220 -14.42 -3.45 -12.89
CA LEU A 220 -14.63 -3.11 -11.49
C LEU A 220 -15.28 -4.26 -10.70
N GLN A 221 -14.68 -4.59 -9.57
CA GLN A 221 -15.24 -5.50 -8.57
C GLN A 221 -15.01 -4.95 -7.15
N PRO A 222 -15.87 -5.27 -6.18
CA PRO A 222 -15.67 -4.84 -4.81
C PRO A 222 -14.44 -5.53 -4.20
N SER A 223 -13.63 -4.78 -3.48
CA SER A 223 -12.59 -5.34 -2.61
C SER A 223 -13.23 -6.21 -1.54
N VAL A 224 -12.66 -7.39 -1.29
CA VAL A 224 -13.05 -8.29 -0.18
C VAL A 224 -12.30 -7.97 1.12
N LEU A 225 -11.37 -7.02 1.06
CA LEU A 225 -10.49 -6.66 2.17
C LEU A 225 -11.06 -5.49 2.97
N PRO A 226 -10.84 -5.44 4.29
CA PRO A 226 -11.05 -4.22 5.07
C PRO A 226 -9.98 -3.17 4.72
N GLN A 227 -10.21 -1.93 5.15
CA GLN A 227 -9.16 -0.91 5.15
C GLN A 227 -7.99 -1.34 6.05
N MET A 228 -6.77 -1.00 5.63
CA MET A 228 -5.55 -1.37 6.34
C MET A 228 -5.46 -0.72 7.72
N GLU A 229 -4.78 -1.40 8.64
CA GLU A 229 -4.39 -0.80 9.92
C GLU A 229 -3.44 0.36 9.67
N LEU A 230 -3.66 1.49 10.35
CA LEU A 230 -2.75 2.62 10.38
C LEU A 230 -2.48 3.00 11.84
N THR A 231 -1.28 2.71 12.32
CA THR A 231 -0.93 2.92 13.73
C THR A 231 0.29 3.82 13.85
N TYR A 232 0.17 4.90 14.62
CA TYR A 232 1.28 5.78 14.93
C TYR A 232 2.44 5.00 15.59
N GLN A 233 3.67 5.16 15.10
CA GLN A 233 4.85 4.43 15.55
C GLN A 233 6.06 5.35 15.77
N ARG A 234 6.57 5.37 17.01
CA ARG A 234 7.76 6.15 17.39
C ARG A 234 9.03 5.33 17.17
N LEU A 235 10.09 5.95 16.66
CA LEU A 235 11.42 5.35 16.56
C LEU A 235 12.04 5.20 17.95
N ALA A 236 12.75 4.11 18.21
CA ALA A 236 13.17 3.73 19.55
C ALA A 236 14.48 4.39 19.98
N ALA A 237 15.48 4.46 19.09
CA ALA A 237 16.82 4.88 19.49
C ALA A 237 17.58 5.63 18.40
N LEU A 238 18.44 6.55 18.83
CA LEU A 238 19.55 7.09 18.05
C LEU A 238 20.74 6.13 18.19
N ARG A 239 21.29 5.66 17.07
CA ARG A 239 22.45 4.75 17.07
C ARG A 239 23.76 5.46 16.80
N ARG A 240 23.75 6.45 15.90
CA ARG A 240 24.94 7.21 15.50
C ARG A 240 24.53 8.57 14.96
N ALA A 241 25.29 9.62 15.28
CA ALA A 241 25.16 10.93 14.67
C ALA A 241 26.53 11.54 14.35
N THR A 242 26.67 12.14 13.18
CA THR A 242 27.83 12.94 12.78
C THR A 242 27.35 14.25 12.14
N GLY A 243 28.10 15.33 12.31
CA GLY A 243 27.74 16.65 11.74
C GLY A 243 26.50 17.30 12.35
N ALA A 244 25.95 16.77 13.44
CA ALA A 244 24.80 17.32 14.14
C ALA A 244 24.91 17.11 15.66
N LYS A 245 24.49 18.11 16.44
CA LYS A 245 24.30 17.95 17.89
C LYS A 245 22.86 17.49 18.12
N VAL A 246 22.69 16.20 18.43
CA VAL A 246 21.37 15.61 18.66
C VAL A 246 20.96 15.79 20.12
N THR A 247 19.76 16.33 20.32
CA THR A 247 19.17 16.52 21.65
C THR A 247 18.93 15.16 22.34
N ALA A 248 19.30 15.04 23.61
CA ALA A 248 19.07 13.83 24.39
C ALA A 248 17.58 13.44 24.37
N GLY A 249 17.31 12.15 24.19
CA GLY A 249 15.96 11.59 24.07
C GLY A 249 15.41 11.54 22.64
N PHE A 250 16.01 12.21 21.65
CA PHE A 250 15.68 11.98 20.25
C PHE A 250 16.17 10.58 19.79
N PRO A 251 15.39 9.81 19.00
CA PRO A 251 14.06 10.12 18.47
C PRO A 251 12.90 9.59 19.33
N ALA A 252 13.16 8.91 20.45
CA ALA A 252 12.13 8.30 21.31
C ALA A 252 11.13 9.33 21.86
N GLN A 253 11.59 10.56 22.03
CA GLN A 253 10.78 11.73 22.36
C GLN A 253 10.83 12.71 21.19
N LYS A 254 9.71 13.41 20.93
CA LYS A 254 9.68 14.53 19.99
C LYS A 254 10.60 15.64 20.49
N LYS A 255 11.78 15.75 19.89
CA LYS A 255 12.83 16.72 20.21
C LYS A 255 13.46 17.21 18.93
N GLN A 256 13.77 18.51 18.89
CA GLN A 256 14.39 19.10 17.72
C GLN A 256 15.86 18.71 17.59
N VAL A 257 16.33 18.63 16.34
CA VAL A 257 17.74 18.49 15.98
C VAL A 257 18.09 19.58 14.99
N ILE A 258 19.04 20.45 15.34
CA ILE A 258 19.49 21.54 14.48
C ILE A 258 20.73 21.11 13.72
N ILE A 259 20.68 21.26 12.41
CA ILE A 259 21.78 21.03 11.47
C ILE A 259 22.29 22.40 11.03
N PRO A 260 23.52 22.80 11.41
CA PRO A 260 24.06 24.12 11.05
C PRO A 260 24.13 24.33 9.54
N ALA A 261 24.26 25.58 9.10
CA ALA A 261 24.57 25.90 7.72
C ALA A 261 25.89 25.23 7.25
N ASN A 262 26.03 25.02 5.94
CA ASN A 262 27.21 24.49 5.26
C ASN A 262 27.73 23.17 5.85
N THR A 263 26.80 22.31 6.27
CA THR A 263 27.11 21.08 7.00
C THR A 263 26.53 19.88 6.27
N THR A 264 27.23 18.74 6.34
CA THR A 264 26.64 17.44 6.05
C THR A 264 26.55 16.64 7.34
N ALA A 265 25.33 16.31 7.75
CA ALA A 265 25.04 15.50 8.91
C ALA A 265 24.53 14.11 8.50
N THR A 266 24.85 13.10 9.30
CA THR A 266 24.27 11.76 9.18
C THR A 266 23.73 11.32 10.53
N ILE A 267 22.49 10.84 10.56
CA ILE A 267 21.81 10.40 11.79
C ILE A 267 21.21 9.02 11.52
N LEU A 268 21.68 7.99 12.22
CA LEU A 268 21.18 6.63 12.13
C LEU A 268 20.20 6.36 13.28
N LEU A 269 18.96 6.04 12.92
CA LEU A 269 17.86 5.74 13.83
C LEU A 269 17.53 4.25 13.78
N ASP A 270 17.11 3.70 14.90
CA ASP A 270 16.69 2.30 15.05
C ASP A 270 15.25 2.26 15.59
N GLN A 271 14.39 1.57 14.84
CA GLN A 271 13.01 1.28 15.22
C GLN A 271 12.93 0.22 16.34
N GLY A 272 14.01 -0.52 16.58
CA GLY A 272 14.10 -1.64 17.53
C GLY A 272 13.66 -2.97 16.93
N PHE A 273 12.75 -2.93 15.95
CA PHE A 273 12.23 -4.08 15.23
C PHE A 273 11.92 -3.71 13.77
N LEU A 274 11.77 -4.72 12.91
CA LEU A 274 11.39 -4.51 11.52
C LEU A 274 9.93 -4.03 11.44
N THR A 275 9.65 -2.99 10.67
CA THR A 275 8.31 -2.43 10.50
C THR A 275 8.01 -2.11 9.04
N ASN A 276 6.73 -2.12 8.67
CA ASN A 276 6.22 -1.50 7.45
C ASN A 276 5.53 -0.21 7.86
N ALA A 277 6.02 0.93 7.39
CA ALA A 277 5.46 2.21 7.79
C ALA A 277 5.53 3.25 6.67
N TYR A 278 4.67 4.26 6.74
CA TYR A 278 4.91 5.55 6.12
C TYR A 278 5.84 6.37 7.03
N PRO A 279 7.14 6.48 6.72
CA PRO A 279 8.05 7.33 7.48
C PRO A 279 7.71 8.80 7.23
N THR A 280 7.63 9.58 8.29
CA THR A 280 7.37 11.02 8.25
C THR A 280 8.53 11.77 8.87
N ILE A 281 9.00 12.79 8.17
CA ILE A 281 9.92 13.80 8.70
C ILE A 281 9.24 15.17 8.65
N ALA A 282 9.24 15.86 9.79
CA ALA A 282 8.85 17.27 9.90
C ALA A 282 10.12 18.10 10.11
N PHE A 283 10.26 19.19 9.37
CA PHE A 283 11.46 20.01 9.37
C PHE A 283 11.17 21.46 8.93
N GLY A 284 12.16 22.34 9.10
CA GLY A 284 12.08 23.72 8.64
C GLY A 284 13.45 24.34 8.37
N GLY A 285 13.47 25.39 7.55
CA GLY A 285 14.70 26.09 7.15
C GLY A 285 15.55 25.29 6.16
N GLY A 286 16.81 25.71 5.99
CA GLY A 286 17.79 25.02 5.15
C GLY A 286 17.48 25.11 3.67
N LYS A 287 17.07 26.28 3.16
CA LYS A 287 16.71 26.49 1.76
C LYS A 287 17.74 25.89 0.78
N GLY A 288 17.26 25.10 -0.18
CA GLY A 288 18.10 24.39 -1.16
C GLY A 288 18.95 23.26 -0.57
N GLY A 289 18.82 22.98 0.73
CA GLY A 289 19.40 21.84 1.40
C GLY A 289 18.62 20.56 1.09
N ALA A 290 19.28 19.41 1.24
CA ALA A 290 18.71 18.10 0.96
C ALA A 290 18.60 17.26 2.24
N VAL A 291 17.49 16.53 2.38
CA VAL A 291 17.26 15.53 3.43
C VAL A 291 16.95 14.21 2.76
N SER A 292 17.87 13.25 2.85
CA SER A 292 17.67 11.89 2.33
C SER A 292 17.40 10.90 3.45
N LEU A 293 16.47 9.98 3.22
CA LEU A 293 16.02 8.93 4.15
C LEU A 293 16.35 7.57 3.54
N THR A 294 17.37 6.88 4.05
CA THR A 294 17.72 5.51 3.61
C THR A 294 17.16 4.48 4.58
N TYR A 295 16.46 3.48 4.04
CA TYR A 295 15.77 2.43 4.79
C TYR A 295 16.55 1.12 4.71
N ALA A 296 16.68 0.37 5.81
CA ALA A 296 17.27 -0.96 5.77
C ALA A 296 16.74 -1.87 6.88
N GLU A 297 16.63 -3.16 6.59
CA GLU A 297 16.34 -4.18 7.62
C GLU A 297 17.55 -4.40 8.55
N ALA A 298 18.76 -4.24 8.00
CA ALA A 298 20.05 -4.39 8.68
C ALA A 298 21.16 -3.68 7.91
N LEU A 299 22.23 -3.32 8.61
CA LEU A 299 23.44 -2.74 8.02
C LEU A 299 24.41 -3.82 7.53
N TYR A 300 25.35 -3.43 6.68
CA TYR A 300 26.36 -4.31 6.07
C TYR A 300 27.76 -4.00 6.62
N THR A 301 28.54 -5.03 6.94
CA THR A 301 29.99 -4.86 7.15
C THR A 301 30.69 -4.62 5.81
N LYS A 302 30.29 -5.41 4.81
CA LYS A 302 30.53 -5.22 3.38
C LYS A 302 29.43 -5.99 2.66
N PHE A 303 28.90 -5.51 1.53
CA PHE A 303 27.87 -6.25 0.81
C PHE A 303 28.40 -7.62 0.33
N PRO A 304 27.65 -8.74 0.43
CA PRO A 304 26.29 -8.88 0.98
C PRO A 304 26.24 -9.23 2.49
N MET A 305 27.36 -9.21 3.20
CA MET A 305 27.46 -9.63 4.60
C MET A 305 26.88 -8.61 5.58
N LYS A 306 25.86 -9.03 6.33
CA LYS A 306 25.19 -8.23 7.38
C LYS A 306 25.81 -8.43 8.79
N GLY A 307 26.36 -9.62 9.07
CA GLY A 307 26.83 -10.00 10.42
C GLY A 307 25.70 -9.96 11.47
N ASN A 308 26.03 -9.69 12.74
CA ASN A 308 25.03 -9.50 13.79
C ASN A 308 24.16 -8.26 13.50
N ARG A 309 22.87 -8.45 13.20
CA ARG A 309 21.96 -7.36 12.78
C ARG A 309 21.68 -6.32 13.86
N ASN A 310 22.05 -6.56 15.12
CA ASN A 310 21.95 -5.58 16.22
C ASN A 310 23.16 -4.63 16.29
N GLU A 311 24.33 -5.03 15.77
CA GLU A 311 25.54 -4.22 15.76
C GLU A 311 25.55 -3.29 14.54
N VAL A 312 25.94 -2.03 14.77
CA VAL A 312 25.95 -0.96 13.76
C VAL A 312 27.34 -0.34 13.56
N ASP A 313 28.25 -0.53 14.52
CA ASP A 313 29.58 0.07 14.47
C ASP A 313 30.41 -0.53 13.34
N GLY A 314 31.13 0.33 12.62
CA GLY A 314 31.87 -0.05 11.42
C GLY A 314 31.01 -0.48 10.22
N LYS A 315 29.67 -0.45 10.32
CA LYS A 315 28.78 -0.85 9.22
C LYS A 315 28.23 0.30 8.41
N ILE A 316 27.88 -0.02 7.16
CA ILE A 316 27.29 0.88 6.18
C ILE A 316 25.82 0.51 5.93
N ILE A 317 25.01 1.52 5.63
CA ILE A 317 23.62 1.33 5.21
C ILE A 317 23.56 1.29 3.68
N ILE A 318 22.81 0.32 3.15
CA ILE A 318 22.51 0.18 1.73
C ILE A 318 21.04 -0.18 1.63
N GLY A 319 20.25 0.59 0.87
CA GLY A 319 18.83 0.33 0.75
C GLY A 319 18.07 1.34 -0.11
N ARG A 320 16.75 1.18 -0.18
CA ARG A 320 15.85 2.14 -0.81
C ARG A 320 15.97 3.48 -0.08
N MET A 321 15.86 4.57 -0.84
CA MET A 321 16.07 5.91 -0.31
C MET A 321 15.02 6.86 -0.84
N ASP A 322 14.49 7.73 0.01
CA ASP A 322 13.75 8.92 -0.41
C ASP A 322 14.62 10.17 -0.22
N SER A 323 14.34 11.26 -0.94
CA SER A 323 15.08 12.51 -0.84
C SER A 323 14.19 13.74 -1.01
N VAL A 324 14.41 14.73 -0.17
CA VAL A 324 13.63 15.98 -0.13
C VAL A 324 14.58 17.15 -0.30
N ILE A 325 14.25 18.10 -1.17
CA ILE A 325 14.92 19.41 -1.25
C ILE A 325 14.06 20.42 -0.50
N SER A 326 14.63 21.07 0.51
CA SER A 326 13.93 22.06 1.33
C SER A 326 13.75 23.38 0.59
N ASP A 327 12.58 24.00 0.72
CA ASP A 327 12.30 25.35 0.20
C ASP A 327 12.67 26.48 1.18
N GLY A 328 13.17 26.13 2.37
CA GLY A 328 13.54 27.06 3.43
C GLY A 328 12.39 27.49 4.34
N THR A 329 11.15 27.15 4.03
CA THR A 329 10.00 27.49 4.88
C THR A 329 9.99 26.66 6.16
N VAL A 330 9.36 27.18 7.21
CA VAL A 330 9.12 26.45 8.46
C VAL A 330 7.93 25.50 8.31
N GLY A 331 7.92 24.40 9.05
CA GLY A 331 6.80 23.46 9.09
C GLY A 331 6.62 22.63 7.80
N GLN A 332 7.70 22.38 7.07
CA GLN A 332 7.70 21.43 5.98
C GLN A 332 7.55 20.01 6.52
N GLN A 333 6.84 19.16 5.76
CA GLN A 333 6.66 17.76 6.09
C GLN A 333 6.78 16.92 4.83
N PHE A 334 7.47 15.79 4.95
CA PHE A 334 7.51 14.76 3.92
C PHE A 334 7.07 13.41 4.50
N THR A 335 6.16 12.76 3.78
CA THR A 335 5.72 11.39 3.99
C THR A 335 5.55 10.76 2.61
N PRO A 336 6.15 9.60 2.31
CA PRO A 336 6.01 8.99 0.99
C PRO A 336 4.56 8.53 0.74
N PHE A 337 4.12 8.56 -0.53
CA PHE A 337 2.79 8.07 -0.90
C PHE A 337 2.69 6.53 -0.82
N SER A 338 3.80 5.82 -0.95
CA SER A 338 3.95 4.38 -0.70
C SER A 338 4.75 4.13 0.59
N TRP A 339 4.47 3.03 1.30
CA TRP A 339 5.15 2.70 2.56
C TRP A 339 6.56 2.14 2.33
N ARG A 340 7.33 1.98 3.42
CA ARG A 340 8.69 1.44 3.44
C ARG A 340 8.82 0.37 4.52
N THR A 341 9.59 -0.68 4.23
CA THR A 341 10.04 -1.62 5.26
C THR A 341 11.39 -1.21 5.81
N TYR A 342 11.53 -1.12 7.12
CA TYR A 342 12.82 -0.85 7.75
C TYR A 342 12.85 -1.27 9.21
N ARG A 343 14.07 -1.53 9.69
CA ARG A 343 14.40 -1.40 11.12
C ARG A 343 15.26 -0.16 11.33
N TYR A 344 16.21 0.06 10.44
CA TYR A 344 17.12 1.19 10.46
C TYR A 344 16.71 2.25 9.45
N LEU A 345 16.71 3.50 9.90
CA LEU A 345 16.46 4.68 9.08
C LEU A 345 17.66 5.61 9.23
N GLN A 346 18.41 5.84 8.15
CA GLN A 346 19.49 6.82 8.14
C GLN A 346 19.03 8.10 7.46
N LEU A 347 19.10 9.21 8.18
CA LEU A 347 18.98 10.53 7.62
C LEU A 347 20.36 11.01 7.17
N ARG A 348 20.46 11.50 5.94
CA ARG A 348 21.59 12.29 5.47
C ARG A 348 21.08 13.69 5.14
N ILE A 349 21.59 14.69 5.84
CA ILE A 349 21.19 16.08 5.67
C ILE A 349 22.38 16.87 5.16
N THR A 350 22.20 17.60 4.07
CA THR A 350 23.19 18.56 3.57
C THR A 350 22.56 19.94 3.49
N THR A 351 23.03 20.85 4.33
CA THR A 351 22.59 22.25 4.36
C THR A 351 23.42 23.13 3.43
N LYS A 352 22.84 24.26 3.03
CA LYS A 352 23.53 25.34 2.30
C LYS A 352 23.80 26.50 3.25
N SER A 353 23.63 27.74 2.83
CA SER A 353 23.83 28.92 3.68
C SER A 353 22.90 29.02 4.88
N GLU A 354 21.82 28.23 4.92
CA GLU A 354 20.84 28.21 6.01
C GLU A 354 20.91 26.91 6.80
N ALA A 355 20.72 27.01 8.12
CA ALA A 355 20.55 25.86 9.00
C ALA A 355 19.18 25.18 8.76
N LEU A 356 19.13 23.86 8.95
CA LEU A 356 17.91 23.07 8.89
C LEU A 356 17.58 22.54 10.28
N THR A 357 16.31 22.63 10.69
CA THR A 357 15.84 22.03 11.94
C THR A 357 14.96 20.84 11.60
N ILE A 358 15.30 19.66 12.13
CA ILE A 358 14.40 18.52 12.16
C ILE A 358 13.51 18.69 13.39
N ASP A 359 12.21 18.82 13.16
CA ASP A 359 11.20 18.99 14.20
C ASP A 359 10.73 17.67 14.78
N ASP A 360 10.54 16.67 13.91
CA ASP A 360 10.16 15.33 14.33
C ASP A 360 10.45 14.26 13.26
N VAL A 361 10.61 13.01 13.70
CA VAL A 361 10.69 11.83 12.82
C VAL A 361 9.93 10.66 13.46
N TYR A 362 9.01 10.07 12.70
CA TYR A 362 8.18 8.95 13.16
C TYR A 362 7.71 8.09 11.97
N GLY A 363 7.13 6.94 12.25
CA GLY A 363 6.44 6.11 11.26
C GLY A 363 4.94 6.05 11.52
N THR A 364 4.16 5.79 10.48
CA THR A 364 2.78 5.30 10.60
C THR A 364 2.76 3.86 10.08
N PHE A 365 2.69 2.89 10.98
CA PHE A 365 2.63 1.46 10.65
C PHE A 365 1.46 1.17 9.70
N ILE A 366 1.67 0.27 8.75
CA ILE A 366 0.64 -0.27 7.87
C ILE A 366 0.70 -1.80 7.83
N GLY A 367 -0.47 -2.44 7.86
CA GLY A 367 -0.61 -3.88 7.66
C GLY A 367 -2.07 -4.29 7.50
N TYR A 368 -2.30 -5.53 7.08
CA TYR A 368 -3.63 -6.13 7.16
C TYR A 368 -4.06 -6.14 8.64
N PRO A 369 -5.32 -5.75 8.97
CA PRO A 369 -5.75 -5.53 10.34
C PRO A 369 -6.08 -6.84 11.09
N PHE A 370 -5.13 -7.78 11.11
CA PHE A 370 -5.26 -9.01 11.88
C PHE A 370 -5.36 -8.72 13.38
N LYS A 371 -6.23 -9.47 14.07
CA LYS A 371 -6.29 -9.54 15.54
C LYS A 371 -5.66 -10.85 16.01
N LEU A 372 -4.67 -10.79 16.90
CA LEU A 372 -4.11 -11.99 17.50
C LEU A 372 -5.10 -12.54 18.54
N ASN A 373 -5.71 -13.68 18.22
CA ASN A 373 -6.69 -14.37 19.07
C ASN A 373 -6.10 -15.63 19.73
N ALA A 374 -5.02 -16.18 19.18
CA ALA A 374 -4.31 -17.31 19.78
C ALA A 374 -3.45 -16.88 20.98
N SER A 375 -3.27 -17.81 21.91
CA SER A 375 -2.30 -17.69 23.00
C SER A 375 -1.58 -19.02 23.18
N ILE A 376 -0.36 -18.95 23.71
CA ILE A 376 0.42 -20.14 24.07
C ILE A 376 0.91 -19.98 25.51
N LYS A 377 0.85 -21.07 26.27
CA LYS A 377 1.51 -21.19 27.57
C LYS A 377 2.63 -22.21 27.41
N ALA A 378 3.85 -21.79 27.69
CA ALA A 378 5.04 -22.63 27.61
C ALA A 378 6.01 -22.26 28.73
N ASP A 379 6.67 -23.27 29.32
CA ASP A 379 7.64 -23.05 30.39
C ASP A 379 8.96 -22.46 29.86
N ASN A 380 9.28 -22.72 28.58
CA ASN A 380 10.45 -22.15 27.93
C ASN A 380 10.14 -20.74 27.39
N PRO A 381 10.76 -19.66 27.92
CA PRO A 381 10.49 -18.28 27.49
C PRO A 381 10.89 -18.01 26.02
N ASP A 382 11.75 -18.84 25.42
CA ASP A 382 12.12 -18.68 24.02
C ASP A 382 10.98 -19.05 23.07
N ILE A 383 10.06 -19.93 23.48
CA ILE A 383 8.84 -20.23 22.69
C ILE A 383 7.97 -18.98 22.56
N THR A 384 7.80 -18.22 23.65
CA THR A 384 7.06 -16.95 23.62
C THR A 384 7.70 -15.94 22.66
N LYS A 385 9.04 -15.82 22.68
CA LYS A 385 9.77 -14.94 21.76
C LYS A 385 9.64 -15.38 20.31
N ILE A 386 9.72 -16.69 20.03
CA ILE A 386 9.53 -17.24 18.69
C ILE A 386 8.14 -16.89 18.17
N MET A 387 7.11 -17.02 19.00
CA MET A 387 5.74 -16.66 18.62
C MET A 387 5.57 -15.16 18.37
N GLU A 388 6.17 -14.31 19.20
CA GLU A 388 6.15 -12.86 18.99
C GLU A 388 6.84 -12.45 17.68
N ILE A 389 8.01 -13.03 17.40
CA ILE A 389 8.76 -12.77 16.16
C ILE A 389 7.98 -13.31 14.96
N GLY A 390 7.49 -14.55 15.03
CA GLY A 390 6.72 -15.19 13.96
C GLY A 390 5.45 -14.42 13.64
N TRP A 391 4.72 -13.96 14.66
CA TRP A 391 3.52 -13.15 14.47
C TRP A 391 3.84 -11.77 13.87
N ARG A 392 4.93 -11.13 14.31
CA ARG A 392 5.39 -9.88 13.70
C ARG A 392 5.73 -10.09 12.22
N THR A 393 6.50 -11.12 11.88
CA THR A 393 6.83 -11.46 10.49
C THR A 393 5.58 -11.72 9.66
N ALA A 394 4.62 -12.48 10.18
CA ALA A 394 3.35 -12.75 9.49
C ALA A 394 2.56 -11.46 9.20
N ARG A 395 2.52 -10.51 10.15
CA ARG A 395 1.89 -9.19 9.93
C ARG A 395 2.63 -8.31 8.93
N LEU A 396 3.96 -8.35 8.90
CA LEU A 396 4.75 -7.59 7.94
C LEU A 396 4.61 -8.12 6.52
N ASN A 397 4.38 -9.42 6.36
CA ASN A 397 4.14 -10.05 5.07
C ASN A 397 2.66 -10.08 4.67
N ALA A 398 1.80 -9.31 5.33
CA ALA A 398 0.37 -9.23 5.03
C ALA A 398 -0.10 -7.78 4.99
N VAL A 399 -0.44 -7.28 3.80
CA VAL A 399 -1.05 -5.96 3.61
C VAL A 399 -2.32 -6.15 2.78
N GLU A 400 -2.25 -6.05 1.46
CA GLU A 400 -3.38 -6.36 0.56
C GLU A 400 -3.30 -7.79 0.02
N THR A 401 -2.09 -8.32 -0.03
CA THR A 401 -1.77 -9.70 -0.34
C THR A 401 -0.89 -10.25 0.77
N TYR A 402 -0.71 -11.58 0.77
CA TYR A 402 0.50 -12.14 1.34
C TYR A 402 1.71 -11.79 0.46
N MET A 403 2.91 -11.76 1.02
CA MET A 403 4.14 -11.52 0.26
C MET A 403 5.30 -12.36 0.79
N ASP A 404 6.22 -12.72 -0.09
CA ASP A 404 7.48 -13.40 0.26
C ASP A 404 8.29 -12.59 1.28
N CYS A 405 8.46 -11.30 1.02
CA CYS A 405 9.09 -10.34 1.90
C CYS A 405 8.55 -8.93 1.65
N PRO A 406 8.57 -8.03 2.64
CA PRO A 406 8.01 -6.71 2.48
C PRO A 406 9.04 -5.69 1.97
N TYR A 407 10.32 -6.04 2.01
CA TYR A 407 11.43 -5.14 1.67
C TYR A 407 11.85 -5.19 0.19
N TYR A 408 12.02 -6.38 -0.39
CA TYR A 408 12.66 -6.54 -1.71
C TYR A 408 11.67 -6.68 -2.86
N GLU A 409 10.69 -7.59 -2.73
CA GLU A 409 9.84 -7.99 -3.85
C GLU A 409 8.39 -7.58 -3.66
N GLN A 410 7.82 -7.82 -2.47
CA GLN A 410 6.38 -7.63 -2.19
C GLN A 410 5.49 -8.48 -3.09
N LEU A 411 5.90 -9.72 -3.41
CA LEU A 411 5.21 -10.59 -4.37
C LEU A 411 4.49 -11.74 -3.68
N GLN A 412 3.28 -12.03 -4.14
CA GLN A 412 2.44 -13.07 -3.58
C GLN A 412 2.75 -14.45 -4.21
N TYR A 413 3.86 -15.04 -3.82
CA TYR A 413 4.22 -16.39 -4.23
C TYR A 413 3.32 -17.45 -3.57
N ILE A 414 2.81 -18.41 -4.35
CA ILE A 414 1.85 -19.42 -3.85
C ILE A 414 2.45 -20.28 -2.73
N GLY A 415 3.70 -20.75 -2.90
CA GLY A 415 4.38 -21.58 -1.90
C GLY A 415 4.48 -20.91 -0.54
N ASP A 416 4.97 -19.66 -0.52
CA ASP A 416 5.09 -18.82 0.67
C ASP A 416 3.72 -18.53 1.29
N THR A 417 2.74 -18.20 0.43
CA THR A 417 1.39 -17.87 0.85
C THR A 417 0.71 -19.02 1.56
N ARG A 418 0.93 -20.28 1.14
CA ARG A 418 0.35 -21.45 1.82
C ARG A 418 0.72 -21.49 3.29
N ILE A 419 1.99 -21.27 3.62
CA ILE A 419 2.48 -21.29 5.01
C ILE A 419 1.91 -20.09 5.77
N GLN A 420 1.98 -18.90 5.17
CA GLN A 420 1.51 -17.66 5.80
C GLN A 420 0.00 -17.68 6.08
N ALA A 421 -0.79 -18.24 5.17
CA ALA A 421 -2.22 -18.42 5.33
C ALA A 421 -2.55 -19.30 6.54
N MET A 422 -1.81 -20.39 6.77
CA MET A 422 -2.01 -21.23 7.95
C MET A 422 -1.63 -20.51 9.24
N VAL A 423 -0.51 -19.77 9.23
CA VAL A 423 -0.08 -18.96 10.38
C VAL A 423 -1.13 -17.90 10.73
N SER A 424 -1.66 -17.17 9.75
CA SER A 424 -2.67 -16.13 10.01
C SER A 424 -4.00 -16.72 10.45
N LEU A 425 -4.45 -17.83 9.84
CA LEU A 425 -5.70 -18.49 10.20
C LEU A 425 -5.67 -19.04 11.62
N TYR A 426 -4.61 -19.74 12.03
CA TYR A 426 -4.49 -20.28 13.38
C TYR A 426 -4.36 -19.18 14.44
N ASN A 427 -3.64 -18.10 14.13
CA ASN A 427 -3.41 -17.03 15.10
C ASN A 427 -4.56 -16.04 15.21
N SER A 428 -5.33 -15.80 14.14
CA SER A 428 -6.38 -14.77 14.11
C SER A 428 -7.79 -15.28 13.86
N GLY A 429 -7.93 -16.42 13.17
CA GLY A 429 -9.22 -16.88 12.67
C GLY A 429 -9.87 -15.96 11.61
N ASP A 430 -9.17 -14.93 11.12
CA ASP A 430 -9.61 -14.13 9.97
C ASP A 430 -9.15 -14.79 8.67
N ASP A 431 -10.09 -14.97 7.76
CA ASP A 431 -9.94 -15.77 6.56
C ASP A 431 -10.12 -14.94 5.27
N LYS A 432 -10.38 -13.62 5.38
CA LYS A 432 -10.60 -12.75 4.20
C LYS A 432 -9.35 -12.62 3.33
N LEU A 433 -8.17 -12.44 3.93
CA LEU A 433 -6.93 -12.34 3.16
C LEU A 433 -6.58 -13.67 2.47
N ILE A 434 -6.93 -14.81 3.09
CA ILE A 434 -6.75 -16.15 2.49
C ILE A 434 -7.70 -16.34 1.30
N ARG A 435 -8.97 -15.95 1.44
CA ARG A 435 -9.91 -15.96 0.31
C ARG A 435 -9.47 -15.04 -0.83
N ASN A 436 -8.98 -13.83 -0.51
CA ASN A 436 -8.39 -12.93 -1.50
C ASN A 436 -7.22 -13.60 -2.23
N ALA A 437 -6.34 -14.26 -1.48
CA ALA A 437 -5.22 -14.99 -2.04
C ALA A 437 -5.65 -16.12 -2.97
N LEU A 438 -6.61 -16.95 -2.55
CA LEU A 438 -7.15 -18.04 -3.36
C LEU A 438 -7.85 -17.52 -4.63
N ASN A 439 -8.57 -16.40 -4.55
CA ASN A 439 -9.13 -15.75 -5.73
C ASN A 439 -8.04 -15.28 -6.70
N ASN A 440 -7.00 -14.60 -6.21
CA ASN A 440 -5.87 -14.17 -7.04
C ASN A 440 -5.18 -15.35 -7.73
N MET A 441 -4.96 -16.45 -7.02
CA MET A 441 -4.38 -17.67 -7.58
C MET A 441 -5.26 -18.29 -8.65
N ASP A 442 -6.57 -18.39 -8.41
CA ASP A 442 -7.50 -18.90 -9.41
C ASP A 442 -7.55 -18.02 -10.68
N ASN A 443 -7.56 -16.69 -10.50
CA ASN A 443 -7.57 -15.71 -11.58
C ASN A 443 -6.27 -15.74 -12.41
N SER A 444 -5.17 -16.23 -11.84
CA SER A 444 -3.87 -16.37 -12.51
C SER A 444 -3.75 -17.61 -13.39
N ARG A 445 -4.77 -18.47 -13.43
CA ARG A 445 -4.76 -19.68 -14.25
C ARG A 445 -4.62 -19.33 -15.73
N GLN A 446 -3.70 -20.01 -16.39
CA GLN A 446 -3.53 -19.96 -17.83
C GLN A 446 -4.52 -20.92 -18.52
N PRO A 447 -4.79 -20.74 -19.82
CA PRO A 447 -5.70 -21.62 -20.57
C PRO A 447 -5.34 -23.11 -20.48
N GLU A 448 -4.06 -23.44 -20.31
CA GLU A 448 -3.57 -24.81 -20.18
C GLU A 448 -3.88 -25.43 -18.80
N GLY A 449 -4.23 -24.60 -17.81
CA GLY A 449 -4.63 -24.99 -16.46
C GLY A 449 -3.64 -24.65 -15.35
N VAL A 450 -2.37 -24.36 -15.66
CA VAL A 450 -1.37 -23.96 -14.64
C VAL A 450 -1.62 -22.55 -14.14
N THR A 451 -1.32 -22.30 -12.87
CA THR A 451 -1.31 -20.96 -12.27
C THR A 451 0.02 -20.25 -12.57
N LEU A 452 0.03 -18.92 -12.51
CA LEU A 452 1.29 -18.21 -12.30
C LEU A 452 1.87 -18.59 -10.92
N SER A 453 3.20 -18.51 -10.76
CA SER A 453 3.85 -18.75 -9.46
C SER A 453 3.57 -17.62 -8.45
N ARG A 454 3.27 -16.43 -8.95
CA ARG A 454 3.01 -15.22 -8.18
C ARG A 454 1.98 -14.36 -8.90
N HIS A 455 0.95 -13.90 -8.19
CA HIS A 455 -0.11 -13.04 -8.75
C HIS A 455 -0.73 -12.13 -7.68
N PRO A 456 -1.00 -10.85 -7.97
CA PRO A 456 -0.72 -10.13 -9.22
C PRO A 456 0.78 -9.88 -9.44
N SER A 457 1.22 -9.93 -10.71
CA SER A 457 2.61 -9.68 -11.13
C SER A 457 2.63 -9.21 -12.58
N LYS A 458 3.38 -8.14 -12.89
CA LYS A 458 3.50 -7.60 -14.26
C LYS A 458 4.12 -8.61 -15.21
N THR A 459 5.14 -9.34 -14.76
CA THR A 459 5.81 -10.38 -15.53
C THR A 459 5.20 -11.74 -15.17
N PRO A 460 4.68 -12.49 -16.16
CA PRO A 460 4.28 -13.88 -15.98
C PRO A 460 5.47 -14.73 -15.54
N GLN A 461 5.27 -15.60 -14.55
CA GLN A 461 6.27 -16.57 -14.11
C GLN A 461 5.57 -17.88 -13.75
N TYR A 462 6.22 -19.00 -14.07
CA TYR A 462 5.69 -20.35 -13.85
C TYR A 462 6.63 -21.16 -12.99
N ILE A 463 6.10 -21.73 -11.91
CA ILE A 463 6.76 -22.77 -11.11
C ILE A 463 5.73 -23.89 -10.98
N PRO A 464 5.86 -25.00 -11.73
CA PRO A 464 4.79 -25.99 -11.83
C PRO A 464 4.27 -26.51 -10.47
N THR A 465 5.16 -26.73 -9.51
CA THR A 465 4.77 -27.19 -8.16
C THR A 465 3.84 -26.22 -7.44
N PHE A 466 3.85 -24.93 -7.79
CA PHE A 466 3.00 -23.92 -7.15
C PHE A 466 1.53 -24.07 -7.55
N SER A 467 1.24 -24.57 -8.75
CA SER A 467 -0.14 -24.93 -9.12
C SER A 467 -0.67 -26.09 -8.29
N LEU A 468 0.19 -27.03 -7.88
CA LEU A 468 -0.18 -28.08 -6.93
C LEU A 468 -0.33 -27.54 -5.50
N TRP A 469 0.48 -26.54 -5.12
CA TRP A 469 0.30 -25.85 -3.84
C TRP A 469 -1.00 -25.05 -3.75
N TYR A 470 -1.48 -24.49 -4.86
CA TYR A 470 -2.82 -23.90 -4.91
C TYR A 470 -3.91 -24.94 -4.55
N LEU A 471 -3.81 -26.17 -5.08
CA LEU A 471 -4.75 -27.25 -4.70
C LEU A 471 -4.62 -27.60 -3.21
N GLY A 472 -3.38 -27.67 -2.71
CA GLY A 472 -3.10 -27.86 -1.29
C GLY A 472 -3.73 -26.78 -0.43
N MET A 473 -3.68 -25.51 -0.86
CA MET A 473 -4.31 -24.39 -0.15
C MET A 473 -5.84 -24.45 -0.18
N LEU A 474 -6.46 -24.88 -1.29
CA LEU A 474 -7.90 -25.11 -1.34
C LEU A 474 -8.32 -26.19 -0.33
N HIS A 475 -7.56 -27.29 -0.26
CA HIS A 475 -7.78 -28.33 0.74
C HIS A 475 -7.57 -27.81 2.16
N ASP A 476 -6.50 -27.05 2.42
CA ASP A 476 -6.25 -26.45 3.73
C ASP A 476 -7.41 -25.51 4.14
N TYR A 477 -7.90 -24.68 3.22
CA TYR A 477 -9.04 -23.81 3.49
C TYR A 477 -10.36 -24.58 3.66
N TRP A 478 -10.57 -25.68 2.94
CA TRP A 478 -11.72 -26.56 3.17
C TRP A 478 -11.71 -27.17 4.57
N MET A 479 -10.53 -27.59 5.04
CA MET A 479 -10.36 -28.22 6.36
C MET A 479 -10.46 -27.23 7.53
N TYR A 480 -9.95 -26.01 7.36
CA TYR A 480 -9.74 -25.07 8.48
C TYR A 480 -10.46 -23.72 8.30
N GLY A 481 -10.90 -23.39 7.09
CA GLY A 481 -11.64 -22.17 6.78
C GLY A 481 -13.12 -22.29 7.13
N LYS A 482 -13.91 -21.25 6.78
CA LYS A 482 -15.32 -21.13 7.20
C LYS A 482 -16.33 -21.31 6.07
N ASP A 483 -15.87 -21.36 4.82
CA ASP A 483 -16.75 -21.26 3.65
C ASP A 483 -16.48 -22.39 2.64
N GLU A 484 -17.21 -23.49 2.80
CA GLU A 484 -17.11 -24.64 1.91
C GLU A 484 -17.62 -24.32 0.49
N ALA A 485 -18.63 -23.45 0.37
CA ALA A 485 -19.18 -23.05 -0.92
C ALA A 485 -18.15 -22.28 -1.74
N PHE A 486 -17.32 -21.45 -1.10
CA PHE A 486 -16.19 -20.78 -1.72
C PHE A 486 -15.18 -21.76 -2.35
N VAL A 487 -14.86 -22.87 -1.68
CA VAL A 487 -13.97 -23.91 -2.23
C VAL A 487 -14.65 -24.63 -3.39
N LYS A 488 -15.94 -24.96 -3.24
CA LYS A 488 -16.72 -25.64 -4.27
C LYS A 488 -16.72 -24.88 -5.60
N ASP A 489 -16.79 -23.56 -5.55
CA ASP A 489 -16.71 -22.66 -6.72
C ASP A 489 -15.36 -22.78 -7.48
N LYS A 490 -14.29 -23.26 -6.82
CA LYS A 490 -12.95 -23.40 -7.40
C LYS A 490 -12.62 -24.80 -7.92
N LEU A 491 -13.50 -25.79 -7.70
CA LEU A 491 -13.34 -27.15 -8.24
C LEU A 491 -13.15 -27.22 -9.76
N PRO A 492 -13.81 -26.39 -10.60
CA PRO A 492 -13.51 -26.36 -12.04
C PRO A 492 -12.06 -25.99 -12.32
N GLY A 493 -11.50 -25.03 -11.58
CA GLY A 493 -10.10 -24.62 -11.71
C GLY A 493 -9.13 -25.70 -11.27
N GLU A 494 -9.40 -26.34 -10.14
CA GLU A 494 -8.64 -27.52 -9.69
C GLU A 494 -8.58 -28.62 -10.75
N ARG A 495 -9.72 -28.95 -11.36
CA ARG A 495 -9.78 -30.00 -12.40
C ARG A 495 -8.94 -29.64 -13.62
N GLN A 496 -8.85 -28.37 -13.99
CA GLN A 496 -7.97 -27.91 -15.07
C GLN A 496 -6.49 -28.10 -14.70
N VAL A 497 -6.09 -27.73 -13.49
CA VAL A 497 -4.72 -27.96 -12.98
C VAL A 497 -4.39 -29.47 -13.04
N LEU A 498 -5.25 -30.32 -12.50
CA LEU A 498 -5.04 -31.77 -12.50
C LEU A 498 -5.00 -32.35 -13.93
N SER A 499 -5.85 -31.85 -14.83
CA SER A 499 -5.86 -32.22 -16.25
C SER A 499 -4.53 -31.87 -16.94
N PHE A 500 -3.94 -30.72 -16.63
CA PHE A 500 -2.60 -30.36 -17.09
C PHE A 500 -1.55 -31.39 -16.65
N PHE A 501 -1.44 -31.65 -15.34
CA PHE A 501 -0.42 -32.57 -14.81
C PHE A 501 -0.62 -34.02 -15.26
N LYS A 502 -1.86 -34.46 -15.50
CA LYS A 502 -2.16 -35.79 -16.03
C LYS A 502 -1.47 -36.07 -17.37
N LYS A 503 -1.26 -35.05 -18.21
CA LYS A 503 -0.56 -35.17 -19.50
C LYS A 503 0.94 -35.49 -19.35
N TYR A 504 1.53 -35.23 -18.18
CA TYR A 504 2.96 -35.33 -17.92
C TYR A 504 3.33 -36.44 -16.91
N GLN A 505 2.38 -37.33 -16.59
CA GLN A 505 2.66 -38.53 -15.82
C GLN A 505 3.38 -39.57 -16.70
N GLN A 506 4.55 -40.06 -16.30
CA GLN A 506 5.19 -41.23 -16.92
C GLN A 506 5.27 -42.37 -15.91
N LEU A 507 4.68 -43.53 -16.26
CA LEU A 507 4.47 -44.70 -15.39
C LEU A 507 3.78 -44.32 -14.05
N PRO A 508 3.27 -45.27 -13.25
CA PRO A 508 2.56 -44.91 -12.02
C PRO A 508 3.46 -44.10 -11.06
N GLY A 509 3.17 -42.81 -10.89
CA GLY A 509 3.71 -41.99 -9.80
C GLY A 509 4.98 -41.15 -10.07
N ARG A 510 5.48 -41.02 -11.31
CA ARG A 510 6.63 -40.13 -11.60
C ARG A 510 6.27 -39.02 -12.61
N PRO A 511 6.32 -37.73 -12.22
CA PRO A 511 6.22 -36.65 -13.19
C PRO A 511 7.50 -36.60 -14.04
N THR A 512 7.37 -36.38 -15.35
CA THR A 512 8.52 -35.95 -16.17
C THR A 512 9.00 -34.59 -15.71
N ALA A 513 10.28 -34.26 -15.95
CA ALA A 513 10.76 -32.89 -15.79
C ALA A 513 9.89 -31.98 -16.66
N ILE A 514 9.01 -31.21 -16.01
CA ILE A 514 8.27 -30.14 -16.67
C ILE A 514 9.29 -29.05 -16.90
N ALA A 515 9.86 -28.98 -18.10
CA ALA A 515 10.66 -27.85 -18.50
C ALA A 515 9.80 -26.60 -18.31
N SER A 516 10.26 -25.68 -17.47
CA SER A 516 9.72 -24.32 -17.39
C SER A 516 9.87 -23.71 -18.78
N ARG A 517 8.80 -23.71 -19.57
CA ARG A 517 8.75 -22.99 -20.84
C ARG A 517 8.65 -21.50 -20.58
#